data_AF-A0A7J3SMA9-F1
#
_entry.id   AF-A0A7J3SMA9-F1
#
_cell.length_a   1.000
_cell.length_b   1.000
_cell.length_c   1.000
_cell.angle_alpha   90.00
_cell.angle_beta   90.00
_cell.angle_gamma   90.00
#
_symmetry.space_group_name_H-M   'P 1'
#
loop_
_entity.id
_entity.type
_entity.pdbx_description
1 polymer ?
#
loop_
_entity_poly.entity_id
_entity_poly.type
_entity_poly.pdbx_seq_one_letter_code
_entity_poly.pdbx_strand_id
1 'polypeptide(L)' 'MKREKVLFSWSGGKDSSLALYEIQKNGSYDIVALFTTITRDYDRVTMHGVRRNLLEE' A
#
# COMPACT_ATOMS: atom_id res chain seq x y z
N MET A 1 16.65 -9.88 16.44
CA MET A 1 15.87 -8.69 16.88
C MET A 1 14.44 -8.84 16.39
N LYS A 2 13.44 -8.43 17.18
CA LYS A 2 12.03 -8.48 16.77
C LYS A 2 11.74 -7.31 15.84
N ARG A 3 11.20 -7.57 14.65
CA ARG A 3 10.81 -6.53 13.68
C ARG A 3 9.54 -5.82 14.15
N GLU A 4 9.44 -4.52 13.88
CA GLU A 4 8.24 -3.75 14.19
C GLU A 4 7.13 -4.07 13.19
N LYS A 5 5.92 -4.38 13.69
CA LYS A 5 4.77 -4.69 12.84
C LYS A 5 4.12 -3.40 12.35
N VAL A 6 3.99 -3.26 11.04
CA VAL A 6 3.47 -2.03 10.42
C VAL A 6 2.44 -2.31 9.33
N LEU A 7 1.51 -1.37 9.15
CA LEU A 7 0.66 -1.28 7.97
C LEU A 7 1.34 -0.36 6.94
N PHE A 8 1.40 -0.78 5.69
CA PHE A 8 2.00 0.02 4.62
C PHE A 8 0.94 0.78 3.84
N SER A 9 1.06 2.10 3.75
CA SER A 9 0.17 2.93 2.94
C SER A 9 0.39 2.66 1.44
N TRP A 10 -0.60 2.07 0.79
CA TRP A 10 -0.53 1.56 -0.57
C TRP A 10 -1.51 2.29 -1.49
N SER A 11 -1.00 2.92 -2.55
CA SER A 11 -1.83 3.59 -3.58
C SER A 11 -1.93 2.82 -4.90
N GLY A 12 -1.16 1.73 -5.07
CA GLY A 12 -1.00 1.05 -6.36
C GLY A 12 -0.12 1.79 -7.38
N GLY A 13 0.44 2.95 -7.02
CA GLY A 13 1.29 3.75 -7.89
C GLY A 13 2.74 3.33 -7.90
N LYS A 14 3.47 3.74 -8.95
CA LYS A 14 4.92 3.47 -9.11
C LYS A 14 5.74 3.88 -7.87
N ASP A 15 5.38 5.01 -7.25
CA ASP A 15 6.12 5.56 -6.11
C ASP A 15 5.83 4.76 -4.84
N SER A 16 4.59 4.29 -4.67
CA SER A 16 4.20 3.37 -3.58
C SER A 16 4.85 1.99 -3.77
N SER A 17 4.95 1.49 -5.00
CA SER A 17 5.69 0.27 -5.35
C SER A 17 7.17 0.36 -5.02
N LEU A 18 7.82 1.47 -5.37
CA LEU A 18 9.23 1.69 -5.05
C LEU A 18 9.45 1.79 -3.54
N ALA A 19 8.59 2.53 -2.84
CA ALA A 19 8.66 2.64 -1.38
C ALA A 19 8.49 1.27 -0.69
N LEU A 20 7.55 0.44 -1.17
CA LEU A 20 7.33 -0.92 -0.66
C LEU A 20 8.58 -1.79 -0.85
N TYR A 21 9.18 -1.73 -2.03
CA TYR A 21 10.41 -2.45 -2.35
C TYR A 21 11.57 -2.07 -1.42
N GLU A 22 11.78 -0.78 -1.18
CA GLU A 22 12.86 -0.29 -0.31
C GLU A 22 12.65 -0.67 1.17
N ILE A 23 11.43 -0.56 1.69
CA ILE A 23 11.16 -0.92 3.09
C ILE A 23 11.27 -2.42 3.36
N GLN A 24 10.93 -3.26 2.38
CA GLN A 24 11.12 -4.72 2.47
C GLN A 24 12.60 -5.09 2.54
N LYS A 25 13.47 -4.36 1.83
CA LYS A 25 14.93 -4.55 1.87
C LYS A 25 15.57 -4.09 3.19
N ASN A 26 15.02 -3.07 3.82
CA ASN A 26 15.56 -2.52 5.08
C ASN A 26 15.58 -3.55 6.22
N GLY A 27 14.61 -4.48 6.26
CA GLY A 27 14.59 -5.60 7.21
C GLY A 27 14.28 -5.23 8.67
N SER A 28 14.06 -3.96 8.99
CA SER A 28 13.64 -3.49 10.32
C SER A 28 12.15 -3.69 10.60
N TYR A 29 11.34 -3.77 9.54
CA TYR A 29 9.88 -3.82 9.63
C TYR A 29 9.31 -5.16 9.16
N ASP A 30 8.22 -5.56 9.79
CA ASP A 30 7.35 -6.67 9.41
C ASP A 30 6.05 -6.07 8.86
N ILE A 31 5.92 -6.03 7.53
CA ILE A 31 4.76 -5.44 6.86
C ILE A 31 3.64 -6.48 6.90
N VAL A 32 2.66 -6.25 7.76
CA VAL A 32 1.60 -7.24 8.01
C VAL A 32 0.39 -7.10 7.10
N ALA A 33 0.18 -5.91 6.52
CA ALA A 33 -0.85 -5.66 5.52
C ALA A 33 -0.61 -4.35 4.76
N LEU A 34 -1.25 -4.24 3.60
CA LEU A 34 -1.36 -3.03 2.80
C LEU A 34 -2.64 -2.27 3.17
N PHE A 35 -2.55 -0.94 3.27
CA PHE A 35 -3.66 -0.05 3.61
C PHE A 35 -3.89 0.93 2.47
N THR A 36 -5.07 0.84 1.84
CA THR A 36 -5.47 1.73 0.74
C THR A 36 -6.75 2.47 1.11
N THR A 37 -6.76 3.78 0.89
CA THR A 37 -7.96 4.60 1.03
C THR A 37 -8.71 4.70 -0.30
N ILE A 38 -10.04 4.67 -0.22
CA ILE A 38 -10.93 4.74 -1.38
C ILE A 38 -11.85 5.93 -1.21
N THR A 39 -11.94 6.77 -2.23
CA THR A 39 -12.86 7.90 -2.24
C THR A 39 -14.26 7.38 -2.57
N ARG A 40 -15.18 7.48 -1.60
CA ARG A 40 -16.53 6.89 -1.66
C ARG A 40 -17.31 7.28 -2.92
N ASP A 41 -17.29 8.55 -3.28
CA ASP A 41 -18.11 9.08 -4.38
C ASP A 41 -17.68 8.60 -5.77
N TYR A 42 -16.43 8.11 -5.89
CA TYR A 42 -15.85 7.68 -7.16
C TYR A 42 -15.58 6.16 -7.21
N ASP A 43 -15.73 5.45 -6.09
CA ASP A 43 -15.34 4.05 -5.88
C ASP A 43 -13.93 3.72 -6.45
N ARG A 44 -13.01 4.64 -6.19
CA ARG A 44 -11.65 4.62 -6.73
C ARG A 44 -10.62 4.89 -5.64
N VAL A 45 -9.43 4.32 -5.83
CA VAL A 45 -8.24 4.61 -5.03
C VAL A 45 -7.96 6.10 -5.07
N THR A 46 -7.80 6.70 -3.90
CA THR A 46 -7.43 8.10 -3.75
C THR A 46 -6.10 8.35 -4.48
N MET A 47 -5.90 9.54 -5.08
CA MET A 47 -4.73 9.93 -5.88
C MET A 47 -4.60 9.32 -7.28
N HIS A 48 -5.00 8.06 -7.53
CA HIS A 48 -4.68 7.38 -8.80
C HIS A 48 -5.90 6.99 -9.62
N GLY A 49 -7.11 7.14 -9.08
CA GLY A 49 -8.35 6.90 -9.83
C GLY A 49 -8.54 5.45 -10.28
N VAL A 50 -7.75 4.52 -9.74
CA VAL A 50 -7.86 3.08 -10.01
C VAL A 50 -9.17 2.58 -9.41
N ARG A 51 -9.93 1.79 -10.15
CA ARG A 51 -11.21 1.23 -9.67
C ARG A 51 -10.95 0.26 -8.52
N ARG A 52 -11.81 0.25 -7.50
CA ARG A 52 -11.70 -0.65 -6.35
C ARG A 52 -11.55 -2.12 -6.76
N ASN A 53 -12.28 -2.58 -7.79
CA ASN A 53 -12.27 -3.98 -8.20
C ASN A 53 -10.86 -4.49 -8.59
N LEU A 54 -9.98 -3.63 -9.07
CA LEU A 54 -8.60 -3.99 -9.41
C LEU A 54 -7.69 -4.17 -8.19
N LEU A 55 -8.15 -3.84 -6.98
CA LEU A 55 -7.43 -4.14 -5.73
C LEU A 55 -7.70 -5.56 -5.23
N GLU A 56 -8.75 -6.22 -5.71
CA GLU A 56 -9.22 -7.52 -5.25
C GLU A 56 -8.86 -8.67 -6.21
N GLU A 57 -8.23 -8.35 -7.35
CA GLU A 57 -7.66 -9.30 -8.33
C GLU A 57 -6.22 -9.68 -7.97
#